data_AF-A0A2W6RSG8-F1
#
_entry.id   AF-A0A2W6RSG8-F1
#
_cell.length_a   1.000
_cell.length_b   1.000
_cell.length_c   1.000
_cell.angle_alpha   90.00
_cell.angle_beta   90.00
_cell.angle_gamma   90.00
#
_symmetry.space_group_name_H-M   'P 1'
#
loop_
_entity.id
_entity.type
_entity.pdbx_description
1 polymer ?
#
loop_
_entity_poly.entity_id
_entity_poly.type
_entity_poly.pdbx_seq_one_letter_code
_entity_poly.pdbx_strand_id
1 'polypeptide(L)'
;MDRFTVRLPGPLARRFDAAAGRQGGRSRLLRRLIEGAADTALPEQGEEPPGPSGVKLGLRLRPIDMVLLEAEAAHRGLSRTQWTTALIRRRLHDRPQLAPPDALAFIGVQRELRRIGVNVNQIARALNTAVLEGKVLDLEVAQLDAFAAEIRGHLSGLQEALRGNLDYWSDR
;
A
#
# COMPACT_ATOMS: atom_id res chain seq x y z
N MET A 1 26.87 -20.81 3.66
CA MET A 1 26.61 -21.10 2.23
C MET A 1 25.22 -20.61 1.91
N ASP A 2 25.09 -19.71 0.95
CA ASP A 2 23.80 -19.17 0.54
C ASP A 2 23.05 -20.15 -0.38
N ARG A 3 21.74 -20.24 -0.19
CA ARG A 3 20.89 -21.19 -0.91
C ARG A 3 20.07 -20.47 -1.96
N PHE A 4 20.45 -20.64 -3.23
CA PHE A 4 19.67 -20.16 -4.37
C PHE A 4 18.62 -21.21 -4.78
N THR A 5 17.37 -20.80 -4.93
CA THR A 5 16.28 -21.65 -5.45
C THR A 5 15.69 -21.01 -6.70
N VAL A 6 15.71 -21.74 -7.82
CA VAL A 6 15.22 -21.25 -9.12
C VAL A 6 13.99 -22.05 -9.54
N ARG A 7 12.94 -21.37 -10.01
CA ARG A 7 11.79 -22.00 -10.66
C ARG A 7 11.90 -21.82 -12.16
N LEU A 8 11.87 -22.93 -12.90
CA LEU A 8 11.92 -22.94 -14.36
C LEU A 8 10.61 -23.48 -14.93
N PRO A 9 10.10 -22.94 -16.05
CA PRO A 9 9.03 -23.58 -16.81
C PRO A 9 9.40 -25.01 -17.19
N GLY A 10 8.45 -25.94 -17.14
CA GLY A 10 8.68 -27.38 -17.37
C GLY A 10 9.48 -27.71 -18.66
N PRO A 11 9.21 -27.06 -19.80
CA PRO A 11 10.00 -27.28 -21.02
C PRO A 11 11.49 -26.89 -20.88
N LEU A 12 11.78 -25.81 -20.16
CA LEU A 12 13.14 -25.33 -19.92
C LEU A 12 13.88 -26.25 -18.94
N ALA A 13 13.19 -26.70 -17.88
CA ALA A 13 13.74 -27.68 -16.93
C ALA A 13 14.16 -28.97 -17.64
N ARG A 14 13.33 -29.52 -18.53
CA ARG A 14 13.65 -30.73 -19.30
C ARG A 14 14.88 -30.57 -20.20
N ARG A 15 15.01 -29.43 -20.88
CA ARG A 15 16.20 -29.11 -21.69
C ARG A 15 17.45 -29.00 -20.82
N PHE A 16 17.34 -28.37 -19.66
CA PHE A 16 18.44 -28.25 -18.70
C PHE A 16 18.86 -29.62 -18.18
N ASP A 17 17.91 -30.49 -17.87
CA ASP A 17 18.17 -31.85 -17.38
C ASP A 17 18.91 -32.70 -18.41
N ALA A 18 18.51 -32.60 -19.68
CA ALA A 18 19.19 -33.26 -20.79
C ALA A 18 20.64 -32.78 -20.94
N ALA A 19 20.89 -31.47 -20.78
CA ALA A 19 22.23 -30.90 -20.81
C ALA A 19 23.05 -31.31 -19.58
N ALA A 20 22.43 -31.37 -18.40
CA ALA A 20 23.07 -31.71 -17.14
C ALA A 20 23.47 -33.19 -17.06
N GLY A 21 22.75 -34.08 -17.74
CA GLY A 21 23.06 -35.51 -17.81
C GLY A 21 24.48 -35.81 -18.32
N ARG A 22 24.96 -35.01 -19.29
CA ARG A 22 26.32 -35.14 -19.85
C ARG A 22 27.40 -34.45 -19.01
N GLN A 23 26.99 -33.80 -17.93
CA GLN A 23 27.80 -32.80 -17.21
C GLN A 23 27.87 -33.06 -15.70
N GLY A 24 27.56 -34.30 -15.29
CA GLY A 24 27.65 -34.75 -13.90
C GLY A 24 26.48 -34.32 -13.01
N GLY A 25 25.33 -34.01 -13.61
CA GLY A 25 24.07 -33.71 -12.90
C GLY A 25 23.78 -32.23 -12.72
N ARG A 26 22.53 -31.93 -12.33
CA ARG A 26 21.95 -30.57 -12.27
C ARG A 26 22.81 -29.61 -11.44
N SER A 27 23.21 -30.02 -10.23
CA SER A 27 23.95 -29.18 -9.30
C SER A 27 25.35 -28.83 -9.81
N ARG A 28 25.99 -29.74 -10.56
CA ARG A 28 27.33 -29.52 -11.11
C ARG A 28 27.30 -28.58 -12.32
N LEU A 29 26.28 -28.70 -13.17
CA LEU A 29 26.07 -27.76 -14.27
C LEU A 29 25.68 -26.38 -13.75
N LEU A 30 24.76 -26.31 -12.78
CA LEU A 30 24.31 -25.04 -12.20
C LEU A 30 25.46 -24.29 -11.51
N ARG A 31 26.29 -25.00 -10.74
CA ARG A 31 27.47 -24.41 -10.10
C ARG A 31 28.42 -23.80 -11.13
N ARG A 32 28.75 -24.53 -12.20
CA ARG A 32 29.64 -24.01 -13.27
C ARG A 32 29.06 -22.80 -14.01
N LEU A 33 27.74 -22.77 -14.22
CA LEU A 33 27.08 -21.61 -14.83
C LEU A 33 27.11 -20.40 -13.90
N ILE A 34 26.92 -20.60 -12.60
CA ILE A 34 27.03 -19.54 -11.59
C ILE A 34 28.46 -19.00 -11.53
N GLU A 35 29.45 -19.89 -11.47
CA GLU A 35 30.88 -19.53 -11.46
C GLU A 35 31.26 -18.74 -12.72
N GLY A 36 30.87 -19.22 -13.91
CA GLY A 36 31.17 -18.55 -15.18
C GLY A 36 30.45 -17.20 -15.35
N ALA A 37 29.26 -17.02 -14.76
CA ALA A 37 28.56 -15.74 -14.77
C ALA A 37 29.11 -14.75 -13.73
N ALA A 38 29.65 -15.26 -12.62
CA ALA A 38 30.26 -14.49 -11.55
C ALA A 38 31.70 -14.04 -11.87
N ASP A 39 32.32 -14.61 -12.91
CA ASP A 39 33.67 -14.23 -13.38
C ASP A 39 33.70 -12.85 -14.07
N THR A 40 32.53 -12.26 -14.32
CA THR A 40 32.39 -10.86 -14.72
C THR A 40 32.48 -9.96 -13.48
N ALA A 41 33.38 -8.97 -13.49
CA ALA A 41 33.50 -8.00 -12.41
C ALA A 41 32.13 -7.44 -12.01
N LEU A 42 31.83 -7.43 -10.70
CA LEU A 42 30.60 -6.88 -10.16
C LEU A 42 30.45 -5.44 -10.67
N PRO A 43 29.36 -5.10 -11.40
CA PRO A 43 29.08 -3.70 -11.68
C PRO A 43 28.96 -2.96 -10.33
N GLU A 44 29.56 -1.78 -10.22
CA GLU A 44 29.34 -0.91 -9.06
C GLU A 44 27.84 -0.80 -8.84
N GLN A 45 27.40 -1.03 -7.60
CA GLN A 45 26.00 -1.11 -7.23
C GLN A 45 25.31 0.23 -7.51
N GLY A 46 24.81 0.42 -8.73
CA GLY A 46 23.76 1.37 -9.01
C GLY A 46 22.55 0.93 -8.20
N GLU A 47 22.07 1.82 -7.34
CA GLU A 47 20.94 1.62 -6.43
C GLU A 47 19.72 1.10 -7.22
N GLU A 48 19.55 -0.22 -7.22
CA GLU A 48 18.40 -0.87 -7.83
C GLU A 48 17.17 -0.44 -7.02
N PRO A 49 16.10 0.08 -7.63
CA PRO A 49 14.91 0.46 -6.88
C PRO A 49 14.46 -0.77 -6.10
N PRO A 50 14.17 -0.66 -4.79
CA PRO A 50 13.91 -1.82 -3.97
C PRO A 50 12.72 -2.59 -4.56
N GLY A 51 13.01 -3.74 -5.16
CA GLY A 51 11.99 -4.71 -5.51
C GLY A 51 11.21 -5.08 -4.24
N PRO A 52 9.98 -5.61 -4.36
CA PRO A 52 9.15 -5.92 -3.20
C PRO A 52 9.91 -6.85 -2.24
N SER A 53 10.44 -6.28 -1.15
CA SER A 53 11.19 -6.97 -0.12
C SER A 53 10.20 -7.71 0.78
N GLY A 54 9.83 -8.91 0.35
CA GLY A 54 8.86 -9.74 1.06
C GLY A 54 9.33 -11.19 1.17
N VAL A 55 9.20 -11.76 2.36
CA VAL A 55 9.35 -13.21 2.56
C VAL A 55 8.05 -13.90 2.18
N LYS A 56 8.13 -15.03 1.47
CA LYS A 56 6.97 -15.82 1.07
C LYS A 56 6.47 -16.67 2.24
N LEU A 57 5.23 -16.42 2.67
CA LEU A 57 4.49 -17.29 3.58
C LEU A 57 3.60 -18.25 2.79
N GLY A 58 3.71 -19.56 3.06
CA GLY A 58 2.84 -20.59 2.48
C GLY A 58 1.82 -21.09 3.51
N LEU A 59 0.53 -21.05 3.17
CA LEU A 59 -0.57 -21.50 4.04
C LEU A 59 -1.27 -22.71 3.41
N ARG A 60 -1.67 -23.67 4.24
CA ARG A 60 -2.61 -24.74 3.88
C ARG A 60 -3.90 -24.51 4.65
N LEU A 61 -4.98 -24.25 3.92
CA LEU A 61 -6.31 -24.04 4.48
C LEU A 61 -7.22 -25.19 4.05
N ARG A 62 -8.25 -25.50 4.84
CA ARG A 62 -9.29 -26.41 4.37
C ARG A 62 -10.07 -25.72 3.24
N PRO A 63 -10.69 -26.48 2.32
CA PRO A 63 -11.46 -25.89 1.23
C PRO A 63 -12.53 -24.90 1.69
N ILE A 64 -13.23 -25.20 2.80
CA ILE A 64 -14.25 -24.32 3.37
C ILE A 64 -13.67 -22.99 3.86
N ASP A 65 -12.51 -23.02 4.53
CA ASP A 65 -11.86 -21.80 5.04
C ASP A 65 -11.36 -20.92 3.88
N MET A 66 -10.94 -21.53 2.75
CA MET A 66 -10.56 -20.79 1.54
C MET A 66 -11.75 -20.04 0.93
N VAL A 67 -12.92 -20.68 0.84
CA VAL A 67 -14.14 -20.06 0.31
C VAL A 67 -14.56 -18.86 1.17
N LEU A 68 -14.53 -19.01 2.50
CA LEU A 68 -14.86 -17.92 3.42
C LEU A 68 -13.87 -16.75 3.29
N LEU A 69 -12.58 -17.04 3.16
CA LEU A 69 -11.55 -16.02 2.94
C LEU A 69 -11.76 -15.26 1.63
N GLU A 70 -12.09 -15.98 0.55
CA GLU A 70 -12.35 -15.35 -0.75
C GLU A 70 -13.59 -14.46 -0.72
N ALA A 71 -14.66 -14.89 -0.04
CA ALA A 71 -15.87 -14.10 0.14
C ALA A 71 -15.58 -12.80 0.92
N GLU A 72 -14.82 -12.90 2.02
CA GLU A 72 -14.48 -11.76 2.86
C GLU A 72 -13.56 -10.76 2.13
N ALA A 73 -12.57 -11.28 1.40
CA ALA A 73 -11.69 -10.47 0.57
C ALA A 73 -12.48 -9.73 -0.52
N ALA A 74 -13.39 -10.43 -1.21
CA ALA A 74 -14.24 -9.85 -2.25
C ALA A 74 -15.17 -8.76 -1.70
N HIS A 75 -15.76 -8.96 -0.53
CA HIS A 75 -16.63 -7.96 0.11
C HIS A 75 -15.89 -6.63 0.36
N ARG A 76 -14.58 -6.69 0.63
CA ARG A 76 -13.72 -5.51 0.84
C ARG A 76 -13.03 -5.00 -0.43
N GLY A 77 -13.26 -5.62 -1.60
CA GLY A 77 -12.59 -5.27 -2.85
C GLY A 77 -11.09 -5.59 -2.84
N LEU A 78 -10.67 -6.60 -2.08
CA LEU A 78 -9.29 -7.06 -1.94
C LEU A 78 -9.10 -8.43 -2.58
N SER A 79 -7.89 -8.72 -3.07
CA SER A 79 -7.48 -10.09 -3.32
C SER A 79 -7.28 -10.86 -2.02
N ARG A 80 -7.37 -12.20 -2.08
CA ARG A 80 -7.06 -13.09 -0.94
C ARG A 80 -5.74 -12.76 -0.25
N THR A 81 -4.71 -12.44 -1.04
CA THR A 81 -3.36 -12.13 -0.54
C THR A 81 -3.35 -10.78 0.18
N GLN A 82 -4.01 -9.78 -0.39
CA GLN A 82 -4.11 -8.45 0.23
C GLN A 82 -4.91 -8.51 1.53
N TRP A 83 -6.05 -9.19 1.55
CA TRP A 83 -6.88 -9.34 2.75
C TRP A 83 -6.11 -10.09 3.87
N THR A 84 -5.46 -11.20 3.53
CA THR A 84 -4.66 -11.97 4.51
C THR A 84 -3.48 -11.15 5.05
N THR A 85 -2.80 -10.41 4.18
CA THR A 85 -1.67 -9.54 4.58
C THR A 85 -2.16 -8.40 5.47
N ALA A 86 -3.30 -7.80 5.15
CA ALA A 86 -3.94 -6.76 5.95
C ALA A 86 -4.29 -7.29 7.35
N LEU A 87 -4.93 -8.46 7.44
CA LEU A 87 -5.25 -9.11 8.71
C LEU A 87 -3.99 -9.36 9.55
N ILE A 88 -2.93 -9.91 8.95
CA ILE A 88 -1.66 -10.17 9.65
C ILE A 88 -1.05 -8.85 10.15
N ARG A 89 -0.95 -7.83 9.30
CA ARG A 89 -0.38 -6.52 9.67
C ARG A 89 -1.19 -5.82 10.76
N ARG A 90 -2.53 -5.89 10.71
CA ARG A 90 -3.40 -5.39 11.77
C ARG A 90 -3.05 -6.07 13.10
N ARG A 91 -2.95 -7.40 13.11
CA ARG A 91 -2.69 -8.17 14.33
C ARG A 91 -1.28 -7.93 14.88
N LEU A 92 -0.29 -7.68 14.01
CA LEU A 92 1.10 -7.46 14.42
C LEU A 92 1.41 -6.00 14.80
N HIS A 93 0.75 -5.03 14.18
CA HIS A 93 1.15 -3.62 14.27
C HIS A 93 0.05 -2.67 14.74
N ASP A 94 -1.16 -3.15 14.98
CA ASP A 94 -2.32 -2.34 15.40
C ASP A 94 -2.65 -1.18 14.43
N ARG A 95 -2.19 -1.26 13.18
CA ARG A 95 -2.37 -0.19 12.19
C ARG A 95 -3.64 -0.39 11.35
N PRO A 96 -4.36 0.70 11.03
CA PRO A 96 -5.45 0.66 10.05
C PRO A 96 -4.97 0.07 8.73
N GLN A 97 -5.80 -0.77 8.10
CA GLN A 97 -5.54 -1.30 6.77
C GLN A 97 -6.54 -0.64 5.81
N LEU A 98 -6.05 0.21 4.92
CA LEU A 98 -6.89 0.92 3.97
C LEU A 98 -7.11 0.03 2.75
N ALA A 99 -8.36 -0.36 2.51
CA ALA A 99 -8.75 -0.95 1.24
C ALA A 99 -8.82 0.14 0.15
N PRO A 100 -8.83 -0.22 -1.14
CA PRO A 100 -9.00 0.74 -2.24
C PRO A 100 -10.13 1.77 -2.05
N PRO A 101 -11.35 1.41 -1.58
CA PRO A 101 -12.39 2.40 -1.31
C PRO A 101 -12.02 3.38 -0.19
N ASP A 102 -11.32 2.93 0.85
CA ASP A 102 -10.89 3.76 1.98
C ASP A 102 -9.81 4.77 1.53
N ALA A 103 -8.93 4.36 0.62
CA ALA A 103 -7.92 5.24 0.03
C ALA A 103 -8.55 6.34 -0.84
N LEU A 104 -9.62 6.03 -1.58
CA LEU A 104 -10.36 7.03 -2.35
C LEU A 104 -11.06 8.06 -1.45
N ALA A 105 -11.65 7.61 -0.34
CA ALA A 105 -12.23 8.50 0.66
C ALA A 105 -11.17 9.45 1.25
N PHE A 106 -9.98 8.93 1.56
CA PHE A 106 -8.86 9.73 2.06
C PHE A 106 -8.39 10.79 1.05
N ILE A 107 -8.27 10.44 -0.24
CA ILE A 107 -7.96 11.39 -1.32
C ILE A 107 -9.03 12.49 -1.41
N GLY A 108 -10.30 12.13 -1.23
CA GLY A 108 -11.41 13.09 -1.15
C GLY A 108 -11.21 14.10 -0.03
N VAL A 109 -10.93 13.64 1.20
CA VAL A 109 -10.70 14.51 2.37
C VAL A 109 -9.48 15.40 2.18
N GLN A 110 -8.37 14.89 1.63
CA GLN A 110 -7.20 15.71 1.34
C GLN A 110 -7.49 16.83 0.33
N ARG A 111 -8.28 16.55 -0.70
CA ARG A 111 -8.68 17.56 -1.69
C ARG A 111 -9.52 18.66 -1.03
N GLU A 112 -10.42 18.27 -0.14
CA GLU A 112 -11.31 19.18 0.57
C GLU A 112 -10.52 20.09 1.52
N LEU A 113 -9.63 19.53 2.34
CA LEU A 113 -8.73 20.29 3.20
C LEU A 113 -7.86 21.29 2.41
N ARG A 114 -7.40 20.90 1.22
CA ARG A 114 -6.63 21.80 0.35
C ARG A 114 -7.48 22.96 -0.16
N ARG A 115 -8.74 22.71 -0.56
CA ARG A 115 -9.69 23.74 -1.01
C ARG A 115 -9.95 24.77 0.08
N ILE A 116 -10.19 24.28 1.30
CA ILE A 116 -10.34 25.11 2.49
C ILE A 116 -9.11 25.96 2.75
N GLY A 117 -7.91 25.36 2.72
CA GLY A 117 -6.66 26.10 2.94
C GLY A 117 -6.47 27.23 1.93
N VAL A 118 -6.87 27.03 0.68
CA VAL A 118 -6.87 28.08 -0.34
C VAL A 118 -7.87 29.19 0.01
N ASN A 119 -9.11 28.85 0.37
CA ASN A 119 -10.14 29.83 0.70
C ASN A 119 -9.79 30.66 1.94
N VAL A 120 -9.31 30.03 3.02
CA VAL A 120 -8.85 30.73 4.23
C VAL A 120 -7.73 31.71 3.90
N ASN A 121 -6.79 31.32 3.04
CA ASN A 121 -5.70 32.18 2.60
C ASN A 121 -6.19 33.35 1.72
N GLN A 122 -7.27 33.18 0.96
CA GLN A 122 -7.90 34.27 0.21
C GLN A 122 -8.59 35.25 1.15
N ILE A 123 -9.33 34.76 2.14
CA ILE A 123 -9.98 35.60 3.16
C ILE A 123 -8.93 36.39 3.94
N ALA A 124 -7.84 35.74 4.38
CA ALA A 124 -6.75 36.42 5.07
C ALA A 124 -6.12 37.54 4.23
N ARG A 125 -5.95 37.33 2.92
CA ARG A 125 -5.47 38.38 2.01
C ARG A 125 -6.47 39.52 1.85
N ALA A 126 -7.75 39.20 1.64
CA ALA A 126 -8.81 40.19 1.50
C ALA A 126 -8.94 41.04 2.77
N LEU A 127 -8.86 40.41 3.95
CA LEU A 127 -8.87 41.07 5.25
C LEU A 127 -7.66 42.00 5.42
N ASN A 128 -6.45 41.54 5.09
CA ASN A 128 -5.25 42.38 5.14
C ASN A 128 -5.35 43.60 4.21
N THR A 129 -5.93 43.45 3.02
CA THR A 129 -6.18 44.58 2.10
C THR A 129 -7.26 45.53 2.65
N ALA A 130 -8.36 44.99 3.18
CA ALA A 130 -9.48 45.78 3.66
C ALA A 130 -9.20 46.50 5.00
N VAL A 131 -8.35 45.92 5.86
CA VAL A 131 -7.80 46.60 7.06
C VAL A 131 -6.92 47.77 6.64
N LEU A 132 -6.15 47.64 5.56
CA LEU A 132 -5.42 48.77 4.96
C LEU A 132 -6.37 49.89 4.47
N GLU A 133 -7.58 49.53 4.04
CA GLU A 133 -8.61 50.45 3.53
C GLU A 133 -9.62 50.94 4.58
N GLY A 134 -9.54 50.46 5.83
CA GLY A 134 -10.37 50.92 6.95
C GLY A 134 -11.85 50.48 6.95
N LYS A 135 -12.20 49.32 6.36
CA LYS A 135 -13.59 48.80 6.30
C LYS A 135 -13.90 47.75 7.39
N VAL A 136 -15.18 47.65 7.79
CA VAL A 136 -15.70 46.64 8.73
C VAL A 136 -16.15 45.38 7.96
N LEU A 137 -15.73 44.19 8.42
CA LEU A 137 -15.68 42.92 7.66
C LEU A 137 -16.56 41.80 8.27
N ASP A 138 -17.77 42.13 8.70
CA ASP A 138 -18.65 41.17 9.40
C ASP A 138 -19.11 39.99 8.51
N LEU A 139 -19.19 40.19 7.19
CA LEU A 139 -19.60 39.17 6.23
C LEU A 139 -18.49 38.10 6.04
N GLU A 140 -17.22 38.51 6.03
CA GLU A 140 -16.09 37.58 5.92
C GLU A 140 -15.93 36.66 7.15
N VAL A 141 -16.27 37.16 8.34
CA VAL A 141 -16.20 36.37 9.59
C VAL A 141 -17.27 35.27 9.60
N ALA A 142 -18.51 35.58 9.19
CA ALA A 142 -19.57 34.58 9.10
C ALA A 142 -19.28 33.47 8.07
N GLN A 143 -18.60 33.80 6.96
CA GLN A 143 -18.16 32.81 5.97
C GLN A 143 -17.05 31.90 6.52
N LEU A 144 -16.11 32.46 7.30
CA LEU A 144 -15.07 31.69 7.99
C LEU A 144 -15.67 30.65 8.96
N ASP A 145 -16.68 31.05 9.73
CA ASP A 145 -17.34 30.15 10.69
C ASP A 145 -18.10 29.02 10.00
N ALA A 146 -18.77 29.31 8.89
CA ALA A 146 -19.45 28.30 8.07
C ALA A 146 -18.46 27.26 7.53
N PHE A 147 -17.30 27.70 7.00
CA PHE A 147 -16.26 26.77 6.55
C PHE A 147 -15.66 25.96 7.71
N ALA A 148 -15.44 26.59 8.87
CA ALA A 148 -14.96 25.89 10.05
C ALA A 148 -15.92 24.77 10.49
N ALA A 149 -17.23 24.98 10.37
CA ALA A 149 -18.24 23.97 10.65
C ALA A 149 -18.20 22.81 9.63
N GLU A 150 -18.07 23.10 8.33
CA GLU A 150 -17.96 22.11 7.27
C GLU A 150 -16.72 21.21 7.46
N ILE A 151 -15.56 21.79 7.81
CA ILE A 151 -14.33 21.06 8.13
C ILE A 151 -14.56 20.08 9.28
N ARG A 152 -15.15 20.55 10.38
CA ARG A 152 -15.41 19.71 11.55
C ARG A 152 -16.31 18.52 11.18
N GLY A 153 -17.32 18.75 10.32
CA GLY A 153 -18.16 17.68 9.77
C GLY A 153 -17.37 16.64 8.98
N HIS A 154 -16.51 17.07 8.06
CA HIS A 154 -15.68 16.16 7.26
C HIS A 154 -14.65 15.40 8.10
N LEU A 155 -14.00 16.05 9.07
CA LEU A 155 -13.07 15.40 9.99
C LEU A 155 -13.79 14.37 10.86
N SER A 156 -15.00 14.67 11.34
CA SER A 156 -15.83 13.71 12.08
C SER A 156 -16.14 12.49 11.21
N GLY A 157 -16.57 12.68 9.96
CA GLY A 157 -16.84 11.57 9.04
C GLY A 157 -15.59 10.72 8.75
N LEU A 158 -14.42 11.33 8.62
CA LEU A 158 -13.16 10.60 8.48
C LEU A 158 -12.82 9.78 9.74
N GLN A 159 -12.99 10.37 10.93
CA GLN A 159 -12.77 9.67 12.20
C GLN A 159 -13.72 8.47 12.34
N GLU A 160 -14.98 8.62 11.94
CA GLU A 160 -15.95 7.52 11.92
C GLU A 160 -15.56 6.42 10.95
N ALA A 161 -15.12 6.78 9.73
CA ALA A 161 -14.66 5.81 8.74
C ALA A 161 -13.40 5.07 9.21
N LEU A 162 -12.43 5.77 9.81
CA LEU A 162 -11.23 5.16 10.38
C LEU A 162 -11.54 4.25 11.55
N ARG A 163 -12.46 4.66 12.43
CA ARG A 163 -12.95 3.84 13.54
C ARG A 163 -13.63 2.58 13.02
N GLY A 164 -14.56 2.69 12.07
CA GLY A 164 -15.20 1.54 11.45
C GLY A 164 -14.22 0.59 10.77
N ASN A 165 -13.17 1.11 10.14
CA ASN A 165 -12.09 0.28 9.60
C ASN A 165 -11.31 -0.44 10.70
N LEU A 166 -10.95 0.27 11.78
CA LEU A 166 -10.28 -0.35 12.92
C LEU A 166 -11.15 -1.44 13.52
N ASP A 167 -12.43 -1.16 13.78
CA ASP A 167 -13.40 -2.09 14.36
C ASP A 167 -13.52 -3.37 13.52
N TYR A 168 -13.74 -3.24 12.20
CA TYR A 168 -13.80 -4.38 11.27
C TYR A 168 -12.59 -5.32 11.38
N TRP A 169 -11.38 -4.75 11.49
CA TRP A 169 -10.16 -5.56 11.60
C TRP A 169 -9.84 -5.99 13.06
N SER A 170 -10.53 -5.43 14.04
CA SER A 170 -10.39 -5.75 15.46
C SER A 170 -11.28 -6.91 15.86
N ASP A 171 -12.46 -7.00 15.22
CA ASP A 171 -13.50 -7.96 15.53
C ASP A 171 -12.96 -9.39 15.60
N ARG A 172 -13.29 -9.98 16.74
CA ARG A 172 -12.94 -11.31 17.19
C ARG A 172 -14.16 -11.84 17.93
#